data_AF-A0A7J6NEH2-F1
#
_entry.id   AF-A0A7J6NEH2-F1
#
_cell.length_a   1.000
_cell.length_b   1.000
_cell.length_c   1.000
_cell.angle_alpha   90.00
_cell.angle_beta   90.00
_cell.angle_gamma   90.00
#
_symmetry.space_group_name_H-M   'P 1'
#
loop_
_entity.id
_entity.type
_entity.pdbx_description
1 polymer ?
#
loop_
_entity_poly.entity_id
_entity_poly.type
_entity_poly.pdbx_seq_one_letter_code
_entity_poly.pdbx_strand_id
1 'polypeptide(L)'
;MYKSQARRLQYQRLSAQDFLTFFLDMRHAYSSDGPLSQGRTPEEYIELVLLQILRKLCKICSALSEMKIPQMWVGSSIALGFDAEGLDSSGTPNTQVVLFDWGRSELNTAAKNARLSPEEQHKRSKYWGHYLCAAHRLFYETARVYYNRYLAERWRSVVFEVWDYDSITENDSVGRVAIPLDMSRLSTETFTSYVLFLMDCDDDGVLTRNSRGEASLLYVSLKRIEYAEESRFKEGVLVRVEKARNLPIKDYIGSCDAAVTVAVTDLPIGSQARVPRCVSEEKRSGTSPGDATGYPFPTLGSAASASNCQCLQQTSVVTDSLDPIWGGPNGLGEVFEFAITKVDDVTGKDFLQAITGGEITTFDRTFCNGLFPISGGDIDTGGAYQDFVRNFVPTTCVVPSMVREKDASSVKGNGVEDPFAMLEAEQMKEKSAASSKPKSEVNRKVSNTTVSAPPRTGRPRQSDASSDSDSEASEDERWAREREARRKRALEQIDKEYENKAKQRAVLEKTAEEKAKVQEAALQAGFTPLERYILRSGEIAEKYKVDDLKIKEKLENKHRSNAEESESKAP
;
A
#
# COMPACT_ATOMS: atom_id res chain seq x y z
N MET A 1 -17.25 0.42 22.99
CA MET A 1 -17.78 0.82 21.66
C MET A 1 -16.71 1.41 20.76
N TYR A 2 -15.95 2.44 21.20
CA TYR A 2 -14.90 3.08 20.39
C TYR A 2 -13.79 2.15 19.88
N LYS A 3 -13.31 1.19 20.71
CA LYS A 3 -12.26 0.23 20.28
C LYS A 3 -12.66 -0.63 19.07
N SER A 4 -13.93 -1.04 18.99
CA SER A 4 -14.42 -1.87 17.88
C SER A 4 -14.55 -1.06 16.58
N GLN A 5 -14.97 0.20 16.67
CA GLN A 5 -15.03 1.10 15.50
C GLN A 5 -13.63 1.48 15.01
N ALA A 6 -12.70 1.78 15.92
CA ALA A 6 -11.31 2.09 15.57
C ALA A 6 -10.64 0.90 14.87
N ARG A 7 -10.76 -0.31 15.42
CA ARG A 7 -10.26 -1.54 14.77
C ARG A 7 -10.89 -1.77 13.40
N ARG A 8 -12.20 -1.56 13.28
CA ARG A 8 -12.88 -1.68 11.97
C ARG A 8 -12.32 -0.68 10.95
N LEU A 9 -12.14 0.58 11.34
CA LEU A 9 -11.55 1.59 10.46
C LEU A 9 -10.11 1.24 10.08
N GLN A 10 -9.35 0.69 11.02
CA GLN A 10 -7.99 0.23 10.78
C GLN A 10 -7.97 -0.90 9.73
N TYR A 11 -8.78 -1.95 9.91
CA TYR A 11 -8.89 -3.03 8.93
C TYR A 11 -9.39 -2.57 7.57
N GLN A 12 -10.28 -1.58 7.53
CA GLN A 12 -10.79 -0.99 6.29
C GLN A 12 -9.75 -0.12 5.55
N ARG A 13 -8.68 0.28 6.22
CA ARG A 13 -7.58 1.08 5.66
C ARG A 13 -6.37 0.25 5.26
N LEU A 14 -6.36 -1.05 5.60
CA LEU A 14 -5.27 -1.93 5.17
C LEU A 14 -5.20 -1.93 3.65
N SER A 15 -3.97 -1.81 3.13
CA SER A 15 -3.74 -2.14 1.74
C SER A 15 -4.09 -3.62 1.50
N ALA A 16 -4.39 -3.98 0.27
CA ALA A 16 -4.63 -5.38 -0.08
C ALA A 16 -3.42 -6.26 0.25
N GLN A 17 -2.21 -5.72 0.11
CA GLN A 17 -0.97 -6.41 0.47
C GLN A 17 -0.88 -6.68 1.96
N ASP A 18 -1.14 -5.68 2.81
CA ASP A 18 -1.10 -5.86 4.27
C ASP A 18 -2.16 -6.84 4.72
N PHE A 19 -3.39 -6.70 4.19
CA PHE A 19 -4.47 -7.64 4.46
C PHE A 19 -4.07 -9.08 4.08
N LEU A 20 -3.52 -9.30 2.89
CA LEU A 20 -3.07 -10.63 2.47
C LEU A 20 -1.92 -11.15 3.33
N THR A 21 -1.00 -10.30 3.74
CA THR A 21 0.10 -10.69 4.64
C THR A 21 -0.42 -11.18 5.98
N PHE A 22 -1.37 -10.48 6.59
CA PHE A 22 -2.02 -10.93 7.84
C PHE A 22 -2.91 -12.16 7.62
N PHE A 23 -3.65 -12.21 6.51
CA PHE A 23 -4.53 -13.32 6.18
C PHE A 23 -3.78 -14.65 6.05
N LEU A 24 -2.55 -14.62 5.54
CA LEU A 24 -1.70 -15.80 5.31
C LEU A 24 -0.75 -16.09 6.47
N ASP A 25 -0.88 -15.40 7.59
CA ASP A 25 0.01 -15.58 8.73
C ASP A 25 -0.30 -16.89 9.46
N MET A 26 0.47 -17.93 9.15
CA MET A 26 0.37 -19.25 9.76
C MET A 26 1.43 -19.49 10.84
N ARG A 27 2.05 -18.45 11.41
CA ARG A 27 3.14 -18.60 12.40
C ARG A 27 2.75 -19.49 13.59
N HIS A 28 1.49 -19.48 14.01
CA HIS A 28 0.99 -20.37 15.07
C HIS A 28 0.93 -21.85 14.67
N ALA A 29 0.86 -22.17 13.37
CA ALA A 29 0.85 -23.54 12.87
C ALA A 29 2.24 -24.19 12.83
N TYR A 30 3.32 -23.43 13.10
CA TYR A 30 4.70 -23.95 13.17
C TYR A 30 5.03 -24.65 14.49
N SER A 31 4.05 -24.87 15.38
CA SER A 31 4.28 -25.71 16.56
C SER A 31 4.80 -27.09 16.15
N SER A 32 5.71 -27.67 16.91
CA SER A 32 6.21 -29.05 16.69
C SER A 32 5.10 -30.10 16.66
N ASP A 33 3.97 -29.78 17.32
CA ASP A 33 2.76 -30.61 17.36
C ASP A 33 1.70 -30.17 16.34
N GLY A 34 2.05 -29.24 15.44
CA GLY A 34 1.15 -28.67 14.45
C GLY A 34 0.67 -29.70 13.41
N PRO A 35 -0.56 -29.54 12.89
CA PRO A 35 -1.18 -30.49 11.95
C PRO A 35 -0.42 -30.60 10.61
N LEU A 36 0.46 -29.65 10.30
CA LEU A 36 1.27 -29.63 9.09
C LEU A 36 2.59 -30.42 9.20
N SER A 37 2.92 -30.96 10.38
CA SER A 37 4.17 -31.69 10.63
C SER A 37 4.39 -32.96 9.79
N GLN A 38 3.35 -33.50 9.14
CA GLN A 38 3.39 -34.82 8.48
C GLN A 38 3.55 -34.82 6.95
N GLY A 39 3.93 -33.70 6.31
CA GLY A 39 4.31 -33.80 4.90
C GLY A 39 4.48 -32.52 4.11
N ARG A 40 4.14 -31.35 4.66
CA ARG A 40 4.39 -30.06 4.00
C ARG A 40 4.80 -29.01 5.00
N THR A 41 5.71 -28.15 4.61
CA THR A 41 6.02 -26.97 5.40
C THR A 41 4.82 -26.01 5.38
N PRO A 42 4.62 -25.18 6.42
CA PRO A 42 3.53 -24.20 6.41
C PRO A 42 3.61 -23.23 5.25
N GLU A 43 4.81 -22.95 4.75
CA GLU A 43 4.99 -22.10 3.57
C GLU A 43 4.49 -22.78 2.29
N GLU A 44 4.67 -24.10 2.14
CA GLU A 44 4.11 -24.85 0.99
C GLU A 44 2.59 -24.88 1.07
N TYR A 45 2.05 -24.98 2.29
CA TYR A 45 0.62 -24.90 2.52
C TYR A 45 0.06 -23.53 2.10
N ILE A 46 0.70 -22.43 2.54
CA ILE A 46 0.32 -21.06 2.18
C ILE A 46 0.41 -20.82 0.66
N GLU A 47 1.47 -21.32 0.02
CA GLU A 47 1.63 -21.24 -1.44
C GLU A 47 0.40 -21.84 -2.15
N LEU A 48 0.02 -23.06 -1.76
CA LEU A 48 -1.14 -23.74 -2.33
C LEU A 48 -2.45 -23.02 -2.01
N VAL A 49 -2.59 -22.44 -0.81
CA VAL A 49 -3.77 -21.63 -0.44
C VAL A 49 -3.90 -20.44 -1.38
N LEU A 50 -2.82 -19.68 -1.57
CA LEU A 50 -2.81 -18.52 -2.46
C LEU A 50 -3.09 -18.93 -3.92
N LEU A 51 -2.47 -20.01 -4.40
CA LEU A 51 -2.68 -20.51 -5.76
C LEU A 51 -4.15 -20.89 -6.00
N GLN A 52 -4.80 -21.54 -5.04
CA GLN A 52 -6.23 -21.90 -5.14
C GLN A 52 -7.15 -20.68 -5.06
N ILE A 53 -6.84 -19.72 -4.20
CA ILE A 53 -7.56 -18.44 -4.14
C ILE A 53 -7.45 -17.70 -5.47
N LEU A 54 -6.27 -17.65 -6.07
CA LEU A 54 -6.04 -17.04 -7.38
C LEU A 54 -6.87 -17.67 -8.48
N ARG A 55 -6.90 -19.00 -8.56
CA ARG A 55 -7.75 -19.74 -9.51
C ARG A 55 -9.22 -19.38 -9.36
N LYS A 56 -9.71 -19.27 -8.13
CA LYS A 56 -11.12 -18.94 -7.85
C LYS A 56 -11.42 -17.46 -8.15
N LEU A 57 -10.54 -16.54 -7.79
CA LEU A 57 -10.66 -15.12 -8.12
C LEU A 57 -10.63 -14.89 -9.62
N CYS A 58 -9.77 -15.59 -10.36
CA CYS A 58 -9.73 -15.53 -11.83
C CYS A 58 -11.09 -15.93 -12.42
N LYS A 59 -11.65 -17.08 -12.01
CA LYS A 59 -12.98 -17.54 -12.46
C LYS A 59 -14.09 -16.53 -12.14
N ILE A 60 -14.07 -15.93 -10.95
CA ILE A 60 -15.02 -14.88 -10.58
C ILE A 60 -14.83 -13.65 -11.48
N CYS A 61 -13.61 -13.17 -11.68
CA CYS A 61 -13.33 -12.01 -12.52
C CYS A 61 -13.78 -12.25 -13.97
N SER A 62 -13.52 -13.43 -14.53
CA SER A 62 -14.03 -13.82 -15.86
C SER A 62 -15.55 -13.79 -15.90
N ALA A 63 -16.22 -14.47 -14.97
CA ALA A 63 -17.69 -14.53 -14.92
C ALA A 63 -18.34 -13.15 -14.75
N LEU A 64 -17.74 -12.26 -13.94
CA LEU A 64 -18.22 -10.89 -13.78
C LEU A 64 -18.01 -10.06 -15.06
N SER A 65 -16.91 -10.26 -15.77
CA SER A 65 -16.59 -9.53 -17.01
C SER A 65 -17.47 -9.96 -18.18
N GLU A 66 -17.94 -11.21 -18.20
CA GLU A 66 -18.88 -11.72 -19.21
C GLU A 66 -20.31 -11.19 -19.05
N MET A 67 -20.65 -10.55 -17.91
CA MET A 67 -21.96 -9.96 -17.69
C MET A 67 -22.17 -8.73 -18.58
N LYS A 68 -22.91 -8.92 -19.68
CA LYS A 68 -23.22 -7.86 -20.66
C LYS A 68 -24.07 -6.71 -20.09
N ILE A 69 -24.82 -6.97 -19.03
CA ILE A 69 -25.75 -6.00 -18.43
C ILE A 69 -25.19 -5.55 -17.07
N PRO A 70 -24.99 -4.24 -16.85
CA PRO A 70 -24.52 -3.72 -15.57
C PRO A 70 -25.45 -4.09 -14.41
N GLN A 71 -24.86 -4.59 -13.33
CA GLN A 71 -25.57 -4.94 -12.11
C GLN A 71 -25.48 -3.80 -11.08
N MET A 72 -26.35 -3.82 -10.07
CA MET A 72 -26.32 -2.84 -8.99
C MET A 72 -26.04 -3.57 -7.69
N TRP A 73 -24.77 -3.88 -7.42
CA TRP A 73 -24.34 -4.63 -6.23
C TRP A 73 -23.68 -3.70 -5.22
N VAL A 74 -24.47 -2.78 -4.65
CA VAL A 74 -23.95 -1.81 -3.70
C VAL A 74 -23.78 -2.48 -2.34
N GLY A 75 -22.54 -2.50 -1.83
CA GLY A 75 -22.22 -3.11 -0.53
C GLY A 75 -21.86 -4.59 -0.59
N SER A 76 -21.98 -5.24 -1.76
CA SER A 76 -21.46 -6.60 -1.92
C SER A 76 -19.94 -6.63 -1.80
N SER A 77 -19.43 -7.72 -1.24
CA SER A 77 -18.02 -7.93 -0.96
C SER A 77 -17.55 -9.30 -1.44
N ILE A 78 -16.22 -9.44 -1.61
CA ILE A 78 -15.57 -10.74 -1.87
C ILE A 78 -14.89 -11.17 -0.57
N ALA A 79 -15.28 -12.32 -0.03
CA ALA A 79 -14.63 -12.95 1.12
C ALA A 79 -13.57 -13.95 0.63
N LEU A 80 -12.40 -13.90 1.26
CA LEU A 80 -11.38 -14.93 1.17
C LEU A 80 -11.38 -15.74 2.47
N GLY A 81 -11.27 -17.05 2.36
CA GLY A 81 -11.15 -17.93 3.52
C GLY A 81 -10.36 -19.18 3.17
N PHE A 82 -9.74 -19.78 4.16
CA PHE A 82 -9.18 -21.13 4.06
C PHE A 82 -9.20 -21.80 5.43
N ASP A 83 -9.15 -23.12 5.43
CA ASP A 83 -8.99 -23.91 6.65
C ASP A 83 -7.52 -23.97 7.04
N ALA A 84 -7.15 -23.58 8.27
CA ALA A 84 -5.76 -23.58 8.70
C ALA A 84 -5.18 -25.00 8.90
N GLU A 85 -6.04 -26.00 9.09
CA GLU A 85 -5.64 -27.37 9.46
C GLU A 85 -6.05 -28.41 8.42
N GLY A 86 -6.72 -27.98 7.34
CA GLY A 86 -7.39 -28.87 6.40
C GLY A 86 -6.68 -28.98 5.05
N LEU A 87 -6.15 -30.17 4.76
CA LEU A 87 -6.04 -30.66 3.39
C LEU A 87 -7.26 -31.56 3.12
N ASP A 88 -7.82 -31.45 1.92
CA ASP A 88 -8.83 -32.40 1.47
C ASP A 88 -8.20 -33.77 1.15
N SER A 89 -9.03 -34.74 0.76
CA SER A 89 -8.58 -36.09 0.39
C SER A 89 -7.63 -36.13 -0.83
N SER A 90 -7.55 -35.04 -1.60
CA SER A 90 -6.61 -34.88 -2.71
C SER A 90 -5.32 -34.14 -2.31
N GLY A 91 -5.17 -33.81 -1.03
CA GLY A 91 -4.02 -33.06 -0.54
C GLY A 91 -4.05 -31.60 -1.01
N THR A 92 -5.21 -30.99 -1.26
CA THR A 92 -5.32 -29.57 -1.58
C THR A 92 -5.94 -28.79 -0.43
N PRO A 93 -5.51 -27.54 -0.18
CA PRO A 93 -6.05 -26.74 0.91
C PRO A 93 -7.51 -26.38 0.64
N ASN A 94 -8.35 -26.51 1.66
CA ASN A 94 -9.75 -26.12 1.59
C ASN A 94 -9.86 -24.59 1.62
N THR A 95 -9.93 -23.98 0.43
CA THR A 95 -10.06 -22.53 0.27
C THR A 95 -11.48 -22.13 -0.12
N GLN A 96 -11.89 -20.91 0.21
CA GLN A 96 -13.17 -20.33 -0.18
C GLN A 96 -12.94 -18.92 -0.73
N VAL A 97 -13.56 -18.64 -1.87
CA VAL A 97 -13.66 -17.29 -2.42
C VAL A 97 -15.13 -17.09 -2.76
N VAL A 98 -15.81 -16.27 -1.97
CA VAL A 98 -17.28 -16.19 -1.99
C VAL A 98 -17.71 -14.74 -2.10
N LEU A 99 -18.67 -14.48 -2.98
CA LEU A 99 -19.36 -13.21 -3.05
C LEU A 99 -20.43 -13.17 -1.94
N PHE A 100 -20.39 -12.15 -1.08
CA PHE A 100 -21.29 -12.03 0.07
C PHE A 100 -21.78 -10.58 0.27
N ASP A 101 -22.63 -10.40 1.28
CA ASP A 101 -23.27 -9.13 1.62
C ASP A 101 -24.13 -8.54 0.48
N TRP A 102 -25.05 -9.36 -0.02
CA TRP A 102 -25.97 -9.01 -1.10
C TRP A 102 -27.09 -8.02 -0.70
N GLY A 103 -27.02 -7.39 0.48
CA GLY A 103 -28.16 -6.73 1.12
C GLY A 103 -28.81 -5.61 0.30
N ARG A 104 -28.07 -4.94 -0.58
CA ARG A 104 -28.60 -3.94 -1.53
C ARG A 104 -28.29 -4.30 -2.99
N SER A 105 -28.00 -5.57 -3.24
CA SER A 105 -27.65 -6.07 -4.56
C SER A 105 -28.90 -6.42 -5.35
N GLU A 106 -29.06 -5.81 -6.51
CA GLU A 106 -30.11 -6.13 -7.46
C GLU A 106 -29.57 -6.78 -8.70
N LEU A 107 -30.15 -7.93 -9.06
CA LEU A 107 -29.96 -8.52 -10.37
C LEU A 107 -30.69 -7.70 -11.44
N ASN A 108 -29.98 -7.42 -12.52
CA ASN A 108 -30.46 -6.68 -13.66
C ASN A 108 -30.47 -7.59 -14.89
N THR A 109 -31.58 -7.61 -15.61
CA THR A 109 -31.75 -8.35 -16.87
C THR A 109 -31.73 -7.36 -18.02
N ALA A 110 -31.47 -7.82 -19.25
CA ALA A 110 -31.50 -6.96 -20.43
C ALA A 110 -32.85 -6.23 -20.59
N ALA A 111 -33.96 -6.95 -20.35
CA ALA A 111 -35.30 -6.39 -20.41
C ALA A 111 -35.58 -5.37 -19.30
N LYS A 112 -35.10 -5.60 -18.06
CA LYS A 112 -35.22 -4.63 -16.97
C LYS A 112 -34.38 -3.39 -17.29
N ASN A 113 -33.15 -3.57 -17.74
CA ASN A 113 -32.23 -2.49 -18.08
C ASN A 113 -32.78 -1.58 -19.19
N ALA A 114 -33.37 -2.15 -20.24
CA ALA A 114 -33.95 -1.40 -21.35
C ALA A 114 -35.15 -0.51 -20.95
N ARG A 115 -35.77 -0.80 -19.80
CA ARG A 115 -36.89 0.00 -19.25
C ARG A 115 -36.45 1.10 -18.28
N LEU A 116 -35.18 1.07 -17.85
CA LEU A 116 -34.63 2.08 -16.95
C LEU A 116 -34.43 3.40 -17.70
N SER A 117 -34.52 4.52 -16.97
CA SER A 117 -34.17 5.82 -17.53
C SER A 117 -32.68 5.85 -17.92
N PRO A 118 -32.27 6.72 -18.86
CA PRO A 118 -30.85 6.87 -19.21
C PRO A 118 -29.96 7.18 -18.00
N GLU A 119 -30.46 7.97 -17.04
CA GLU A 119 -29.77 8.30 -15.80
C GLU A 119 -29.54 7.07 -14.92
N GLU A 120 -30.54 6.21 -14.77
CA GLU A 120 -30.43 4.97 -14.00
C GLU A 120 -29.50 3.96 -14.67
N GLN A 121 -29.55 3.83 -16.01
CA GLN A 121 -28.63 2.99 -16.76
C GLN A 121 -27.18 3.47 -16.60
N HIS A 122 -26.95 4.78 -16.67
CA HIS A 122 -25.65 5.38 -16.44
C HIS A 122 -25.16 5.12 -15.01
N LYS A 123 -26.01 5.35 -14.01
CA LYS A 123 -25.70 5.09 -12.59
C LYS A 123 -25.31 3.62 -12.35
N ARG A 124 -26.05 2.67 -12.92
CA ARG A 124 -25.73 1.23 -12.83
C ARG A 124 -24.40 0.91 -13.51
N SER A 125 -24.18 1.44 -14.70
CA SER A 125 -22.91 1.26 -15.43
C SER A 125 -21.71 1.75 -14.61
N LYS A 126 -21.84 2.94 -14.00
CA LYS A 126 -20.81 3.52 -13.14
C LYS A 126 -20.48 2.63 -11.93
N TYR A 127 -21.48 2.25 -11.15
CA TYR A 127 -21.24 1.43 -9.95
C TYR A 127 -20.82 0.00 -10.27
N TRP A 128 -21.31 -0.57 -11.37
CA TRP A 128 -20.83 -1.86 -11.87
C TRP A 128 -19.35 -1.80 -12.25
N GLY A 129 -18.94 -0.74 -12.96
CA GLY A 129 -17.54 -0.49 -13.28
C GLY A 129 -16.66 -0.40 -12.03
N HIS A 130 -17.12 0.29 -10.97
CA HIS A 130 -16.39 0.32 -9.69
C HIS A 130 -16.25 -1.07 -9.07
N TYR A 131 -17.31 -1.88 -9.10
CA TYR A 131 -17.28 -3.24 -8.54
C TYR A 131 -16.33 -4.16 -9.32
N LEU A 132 -16.39 -4.14 -10.66
CA LEU A 132 -15.46 -4.88 -11.51
C LEU A 132 -14.01 -4.47 -11.26
N CYS A 133 -13.76 -3.16 -11.20
CA CYS A 133 -12.44 -2.61 -10.89
C CYS A 133 -11.92 -3.12 -9.54
N ALA A 134 -12.76 -3.13 -8.50
CA ALA A 134 -12.37 -3.61 -7.18
C ALA A 134 -12.07 -5.12 -7.18
N ALA A 135 -12.88 -5.93 -7.87
CA ALA A 135 -12.65 -7.38 -8.01
C ALA A 135 -11.34 -7.68 -8.75
N HIS A 136 -11.10 -6.99 -9.86
CA HIS A 136 -9.86 -7.08 -10.63
C HIS A 136 -8.64 -6.60 -9.83
N ARG A 137 -8.79 -5.54 -9.04
CA ARG A 137 -7.73 -5.06 -8.13
C ARG A 137 -7.39 -6.09 -7.06
N LEU A 138 -8.38 -6.75 -6.47
CA LEU A 138 -8.14 -7.82 -5.50
C LEU A 138 -7.41 -9.01 -6.15
N PHE A 139 -7.84 -9.42 -7.34
CA PHE A 139 -7.16 -10.45 -8.11
C PHE A 139 -5.71 -10.07 -8.42
N TYR A 140 -5.50 -8.83 -8.91
CA TYR A 140 -4.20 -8.27 -9.19
C TYR A 140 -3.27 -8.32 -7.98
N GLU A 141 -3.70 -7.80 -6.84
CA GLU A 141 -2.88 -7.73 -5.63
C GLU A 141 -2.56 -9.14 -5.10
N THR A 142 -3.52 -10.06 -5.19
CA THR A 142 -3.26 -11.48 -4.84
C THR A 142 -2.22 -12.09 -5.77
N ALA A 143 -2.29 -11.80 -7.07
CA ALA A 143 -1.35 -12.35 -8.07
C ALA A 143 0.04 -11.75 -7.88
N ARG A 144 0.12 -10.45 -7.60
CA ARG A 144 1.34 -9.74 -7.25
C ARG A 144 1.97 -10.34 -6.01
N VAL A 145 1.22 -10.54 -4.93
CA VAL A 145 1.73 -11.17 -3.70
C VAL A 145 2.27 -12.57 -3.97
N TYR A 146 1.54 -13.41 -4.71
CA TYR A 146 2.02 -14.76 -5.05
C TYR A 146 3.28 -14.72 -5.91
N TYR A 147 3.30 -13.93 -6.97
CA TYR A 147 4.45 -13.81 -7.87
C TYR A 147 5.67 -13.33 -7.10
N ASN A 148 5.51 -12.25 -6.34
CA ASN A 148 6.58 -11.66 -5.55
C ASN A 148 7.12 -12.74 -4.60
N ARG A 149 6.26 -13.40 -3.80
CA ARG A 149 6.70 -14.36 -2.77
C ARG A 149 7.43 -15.58 -3.36
N TYR A 150 6.90 -16.13 -4.46
CA TYR A 150 7.29 -17.48 -4.89
C TYR A 150 8.00 -17.54 -6.23
N LEU A 151 7.68 -16.61 -7.15
CA LEU A 151 8.14 -16.65 -8.55
C LEU A 151 9.25 -15.66 -8.86
N ALA A 152 9.65 -14.84 -7.89
CA ALA A 152 10.75 -13.91 -8.06
C ALA A 152 12.04 -14.64 -8.49
N GLU A 153 12.58 -14.29 -9.66
CA GLU A 153 13.69 -15.04 -10.25
C GLU A 153 14.98 -14.93 -9.44
N ARG A 154 15.23 -13.76 -8.83
CA ARG A 154 16.51 -13.45 -8.20
C ARG A 154 16.31 -12.71 -6.89
N TRP A 155 16.86 -13.27 -5.83
CA TRP A 155 17.02 -12.58 -4.57
C TRP A 155 18.43 -12.01 -4.51
N ARG A 156 18.54 -10.68 -4.52
CA ARG A 156 19.83 -9.98 -4.46
C ARG A 156 20.09 -9.36 -3.12
N SER A 157 19.06 -9.01 -2.37
CA SER A 157 19.22 -8.49 -1.02
C SER A 157 18.00 -8.70 -0.15
N VAL A 158 18.24 -8.72 1.16
CA VAL A 158 17.22 -8.67 2.20
C VAL A 158 17.21 -7.26 2.78
N VAL A 159 16.10 -6.56 2.64
CA VAL A 159 15.87 -5.20 3.11
C VAL A 159 15.09 -5.26 4.42
N PHE A 160 15.53 -4.48 5.40
CA PHE A 160 14.87 -4.28 6.67
C PHE A 160 14.46 -2.82 6.75
N GLU A 161 13.18 -2.56 6.98
CA GLU A 161 12.63 -1.24 7.20
C GLU A 161 12.01 -1.22 8.59
N VAL A 162 12.51 -0.34 9.44
CA VAL A 162 12.06 -0.16 10.82
C VAL A 162 11.16 1.07 10.87
N TRP A 163 10.02 0.93 11.55
CA TRP A 163 9.01 1.97 11.68
C TRP A 163 8.53 2.03 13.13
N ASP A 164 8.05 3.20 13.54
CA ASP A 164 7.23 3.36 14.73
C ASP A 164 5.78 3.05 14.34
N TYR A 165 5.19 2.03 14.94
CA TYR A 165 3.85 1.61 14.57
C TYR A 165 2.79 2.50 15.24
N ASP A 166 1.94 3.07 14.40
CA ASP A 166 0.87 3.94 14.83
C ASP A 166 -0.51 3.35 14.52
N SER A 167 -1.35 3.24 15.55
CA SER A 167 -2.69 2.67 15.38
C SER A 167 -3.71 3.64 14.76
N ILE A 168 -3.42 4.94 14.77
CA ILE A 168 -4.35 6.02 14.36
C ILE A 168 -3.76 6.85 13.21
N THR A 169 -2.47 7.15 13.28
CA THR A 169 -1.68 7.90 12.31
C THR A 169 -0.97 6.96 11.33
N GLU A 170 -0.28 7.55 10.36
CA GLU A 170 0.62 6.79 9.48
C GLU A 170 1.85 6.38 10.30
N ASN A 171 2.39 5.18 10.06
CA ASN A 171 3.58 4.71 10.77
C ASN A 171 4.78 5.63 10.48
N ASP A 172 5.50 6.07 11.51
CA ASP A 172 6.66 6.92 11.34
C ASP A 172 7.88 6.10 10.93
N SER A 173 8.56 6.49 9.85
CA SER A 173 9.78 5.81 9.46
C SER A 173 10.92 6.05 10.44
N VAL A 174 11.57 4.97 10.88
CA VAL A 174 12.74 5.02 11.76
C VAL A 174 14.01 4.89 10.94
N GLY A 175 14.09 3.89 10.07
CA GLY A 175 15.22 3.74 9.17
C GLY A 175 15.22 2.43 8.40
N ARG A 176 16.11 2.34 7.41
CA ARG A 176 16.22 1.23 6.48
C ARG A 176 17.66 0.72 6.40
N VAL A 177 17.81 -0.58 6.16
CA VAL A 177 19.10 -1.19 5.84
C VAL A 177 18.90 -2.41 4.96
N ALA A 178 19.91 -2.77 4.16
CA ALA A 178 19.84 -3.94 3.29
C ALA A 178 21.12 -4.80 3.40
N ILE A 179 20.94 -6.12 3.39
CA ILE A 179 22.02 -7.11 3.35
C ILE A 179 22.05 -7.70 1.92
N PRO A 180 23.17 -7.57 1.18
CA PRO A 180 23.36 -8.32 -0.05
C PRO A 180 23.24 -9.82 0.20
N LEU A 181 22.37 -10.50 -0.54
CA LEU A 181 22.10 -11.91 -0.38
C LEU A 181 22.94 -12.72 -1.37
N ASP A 182 23.88 -13.50 -0.82
CA ASP A 182 24.62 -14.52 -1.55
C ASP A 182 24.34 -15.87 -0.87
N MET A 183 23.43 -16.64 -1.47
CA MET A 183 22.99 -17.93 -0.92
C MET A 183 24.15 -18.89 -0.69
N SER A 184 25.21 -18.81 -1.50
CA SER A 184 26.39 -19.69 -1.36
C SER A 184 27.22 -19.41 -0.10
N ARG A 185 27.06 -18.22 0.51
CA ARG A 185 27.76 -17.81 1.73
C ARG A 185 26.99 -18.11 3.00
N LEU A 186 25.71 -18.42 2.89
CA LEU A 186 24.87 -18.72 4.06
C LEU A 186 24.98 -20.20 4.41
N SER A 187 25.21 -20.48 5.70
CA SER A 187 25.22 -21.84 6.23
C SER A 187 23.79 -22.42 6.24
N THR A 188 23.69 -23.72 5.97
CA THR A 188 22.46 -24.53 6.13
C THR A 188 22.28 -25.07 7.55
N GLU A 189 23.33 -25.00 8.38
CA GLU A 189 23.32 -25.53 9.74
C GLU A 189 23.13 -24.41 10.76
N THR A 190 23.84 -23.30 10.60
CA THR A 190 23.94 -22.21 11.59
C THR A 190 23.49 -20.86 11.03
N PHE A 191 23.02 -19.98 11.92
CA PHE A 191 22.71 -18.61 11.56
C PHE A 191 23.99 -17.77 11.43
N THR A 192 24.04 -16.95 10.39
CA THR A 192 25.04 -15.88 10.23
C THR A 192 24.46 -14.59 10.80
N SER A 193 25.06 -14.08 11.87
CA SER A 193 24.58 -12.88 12.57
C SER A 193 25.21 -11.59 12.03
N TYR A 194 24.41 -10.53 12.00
CA TYR A 194 24.75 -9.21 11.48
C TYR A 194 24.32 -8.13 12.46
N VAL A 195 25.19 -7.13 12.65
CA VAL A 195 24.87 -5.88 13.32
C VAL A 195 24.87 -4.78 12.28
N LEU A 196 23.69 -4.21 12.04
CA LEU A 196 23.43 -3.27 10.96
C LEU A 196 23.16 -1.88 11.52
N PHE A 197 23.68 -0.85 10.87
CA PHE A 197 23.28 0.52 11.13
C PHE A 197 22.03 0.86 10.31
N LEU A 198 21.04 1.48 10.95
CA LEU A 198 19.88 1.99 10.24
C LEU A 198 20.22 3.32 9.57
N MET A 199 19.89 3.44 8.29
CA MET A 199 19.98 4.67 7.52
C MET A 199 18.62 5.37 7.52
N ASP A 200 18.62 6.69 7.42
CA ASP A 200 17.39 7.47 7.29
C ASP A 200 16.69 7.12 5.96
N CYS A 201 15.37 6.97 5.98
CA CYS A 201 14.61 6.54 4.81
C CYS A 201 14.44 7.65 3.75
N ASP A 202 14.59 8.92 4.14
CA ASP A 202 14.56 10.05 3.23
C ASP A 202 15.96 10.38 2.68
N ASP A 203 17.00 10.05 3.45
CA ASP A 203 18.41 10.22 3.07
C ASP A 203 19.25 9.01 3.47
N ASP A 204 19.37 8.06 2.54
CA ASP A 204 20.25 6.90 2.60
C ASP A 204 21.70 7.25 3.00
N GLY A 205 22.17 8.50 2.83
CA GLY A 205 23.50 8.94 3.27
C GLY A 205 23.63 9.21 4.76
N VAL A 206 22.52 9.25 5.51
CA VAL A 206 22.47 9.69 6.91
C VAL A 206 22.14 8.52 7.81
N LEU A 207 22.91 8.38 8.90
CA LEU A 207 22.61 7.41 9.95
C LEU A 207 21.44 7.90 10.80
N THR A 208 20.44 7.04 11.00
CA THR A 208 19.41 7.27 12.01
C THR A 208 20.08 7.31 13.39
N ARG A 209 19.75 8.33 14.19
CA ARG A 209 20.28 8.51 15.55
C ARG A 209 19.16 8.80 16.53
N ASN A 210 19.33 8.37 17.78
CA ASN A 210 18.44 8.76 18.87
C ASN A 210 18.69 10.21 19.33
N SER A 211 17.91 10.67 20.31
CA SER A 211 18.04 12.01 20.89
C SER A 211 19.38 12.30 21.59
N ARG A 212 20.18 11.26 21.89
CA ARG A 212 21.54 11.37 22.44
C ARG A 212 22.62 11.43 21.35
N GLY A 213 22.23 11.35 20.07
CA GLY A 213 23.15 11.29 18.95
C GLY A 213 23.78 9.91 18.73
N GLU A 214 23.33 8.87 19.42
CA GLU A 214 23.81 7.50 19.25
C GLU A 214 23.18 6.88 18.00
N ALA A 215 23.96 6.16 17.19
CA ALA A 215 23.46 5.53 15.99
C ALA A 215 22.51 4.37 16.31
N SER A 216 21.40 4.29 15.57
CA SER A 216 20.41 3.22 15.66
C SER A 216 20.94 1.94 15.01
N LEU A 217 20.78 0.82 15.72
CA LEU A 217 21.33 -0.48 15.34
C LEU A 217 20.22 -1.53 15.23
N LEU A 218 20.33 -2.41 14.24
CA LEU A 218 19.48 -3.58 14.06
C LEU A 218 20.32 -4.86 14.07
N TYR A 219 19.92 -5.83 14.88
CA TYR A 219 20.57 -7.13 15.01
C TYR A 219 19.72 -8.18 14.30
N VAL A 220 20.29 -8.81 13.28
CA VAL A 220 19.59 -9.81 12.46
C VAL A 220 20.48 -11.02 12.19
N SER A 221 19.85 -12.15 11.90
CA SER A 221 20.52 -13.40 11.62
C SER A 221 19.90 -14.06 10.39
N LEU A 222 20.74 -14.57 9.49
CA LEU A 222 20.31 -15.22 8.23
C LEU A 222 20.81 -16.66 8.19
N LYS A 223 19.98 -17.59 7.73
CA LYS A 223 20.32 -19.00 7.53
C LYS A 223 19.73 -19.50 6.21
N ARG A 224 20.46 -20.32 5.46
CA ARG A 224 19.93 -20.97 4.26
C ARG A 224 19.08 -22.17 4.67
N ILE A 225 17.94 -22.34 4.00
CA ILE A 225 17.10 -23.52 4.10
C ILE A 225 17.23 -24.29 2.79
N GLU A 226 17.53 -25.58 2.90
CA GLU A 226 17.40 -26.54 1.81
C GLU A 226 16.14 -27.35 2.07
N TYR A 227 15.31 -27.48 1.05
CA TYR A 227 14.08 -28.25 1.10
C TYR A 227 14.34 -29.67 0.58
N ALA A 228 13.49 -30.61 0.99
CA ALA A 228 13.55 -31.98 0.49
C ALA A 228 13.25 -32.04 -1.02
N GLU A 229 13.70 -33.09 -1.71
CA GLU A 229 13.55 -33.20 -3.18
C GLU A 229 12.07 -33.25 -3.61
N GLU A 230 11.20 -33.78 -2.76
CA GLU A 230 9.75 -33.80 -2.94
C GLU A 230 9.05 -32.45 -2.69
N SER A 231 9.76 -31.47 -2.13
CA SER A 231 9.21 -30.14 -1.87
C SER A 231 9.00 -29.36 -3.15
N ARG A 232 7.98 -28.48 -3.15
CA ARG A 232 7.77 -27.50 -4.24
C ARG A 232 8.77 -26.36 -4.22
N PHE A 233 9.52 -26.23 -3.12
CA PHE A 233 10.57 -25.23 -2.95
C PHE A 233 11.93 -25.89 -3.16
N LYS A 234 12.85 -25.16 -3.80
CA LYS A 234 14.23 -25.63 -3.97
C LYS A 234 15.11 -25.20 -2.80
N GLU A 235 14.98 -23.93 -2.42
CA GLU A 235 15.76 -23.33 -1.34
C GLU A 235 14.99 -22.16 -0.73
N GLY A 236 15.42 -21.74 0.44
CA GLY A 236 14.91 -20.57 1.11
C GLY A 236 15.95 -19.89 1.98
N VAL A 237 15.60 -18.70 2.47
CA VAL A 237 16.37 -17.99 3.49
C VAL A 237 15.49 -17.77 4.71
N LEU A 238 16.01 -18.20 5.84
CA LEU A 238 15.44 -17.98 7.15
C LEU A 238 16.02 -16.69 7.69
N VAL A 239 15.15 -15.73 7.96
CA VAL A 239 15.55 -14.45 8.52
C VAL A 239 15.05 -14.37 9.95
N ARG A 240 15.95 -14.00 10.84
CA ARG A 240 15.69 -13.79 12.25
C ARG A 240 15.99 -12.35 12.61
N VAL A 241 14.98 -11.62 13.09
CA VAL A 241 15.16 -10.27 13.66
C VAL A 241 15.31 -10.45 15.17
N GLU A 242 16.49 -10.12 15.69
CA GLU A 242 16.83 -10.41 17.09
C GLU A 242 16.45 -9.26 18.03
N LYS A 243 16.87 -8.04 17.68
CA LYS A 243 16.58 -6.82 18.46
C LYS A 243 16.99 -5.57 17.69
N ALA A 244 16.55 -4.41 18.18
CA ALA A 244 17.05 -3.10 17.79
C ALA A 244 17.60 -2.34 19.01
N ARG A 245 18.48 -1.35 18.80
CA ARG A 245 19.03 -0.48 19.84
C ARG A 245 19.12 0.96 19.37
N ASN A 246 19.08 1.89 20.35
CA ASN A 246 19.22 3.33 20.13
C ASN A 246 18.23 3.86 19.07
N LEU A 247 16.99 3.36 19.07
CA LEU A 247 15.97 3.88 18.19
C LEU A 247 15.57 5.31 18.62
N PRO A 248 15.29 6.23 17.68
CA PRO A 248 14.69 7.51 18.00
C PRO A 248 13.30 7.32 18.59
N ILE A 249 12.92 8.17 19.56
CA ILE A 249 11.54 8.28 20.03
C ILE A 249 10.78 9.06 18.96
N LYS A 250 9.71 8.48 18.43
CA LYS A 250 8.90 9.05 17.35
C LYS A 250 7.54 9.53 17.89
N ASP A 251 6.98 8.80 18.86
CA ASP A 251 5.87 9.27 19.67
C ASP A 251 6.10 10.60 20.41
N TYR A 252 5.05 11.43 20.47
CA TYR A 252 5.08 12.72 21.16
C TYR A 252 5.39 12.60 22.67
N ILE A 253 4.95 11.52 23.30
CA ILE A 253 5.26 11.16 24.69
C ILE A 253 5.53 9.67 24.72
N GLY A 254 6.79 9.26 24.92
CA GLY A 254 7.07 7.89 25.33
C GLY A 254 8.24 7.22 24.61
N SER A 255 7.98 5.99 24.18
CA SER A 255 8.90 5.04 23.56
C SER A 255 8.77 5.07 22.04
N CYS A 256 9.39 4.10 21.37
CA CYS A 256 9.12 3.77 19.97
C CYS A 256 8.49 2.38 19.98
N ASP A 257 7.28 2.26 19.46
CA ASP A 257 6.52 1.04 19.22
C ASP A 257 7.05 0.38 17.94
N ALA A 258 8.32 -0.02 17.99
CA ALA A 258 9.05 -0.39 16.80
C ALA A 258 8.50 -1.68 16.15
N ALA A 259 8.30 -1.59 14.83
CA ALA A 259 7.97 -2.69 13.94
C ALA A 259 9.04 -2.81 12.85
N VAL A 260 9.30 -4.03 12.39
CA VAL A 260 10.25 -4.28 11.31
C VAL A 260 9.54 -4.97 10.16
N THR A 261 9.59 -4.35 9.00
CA THR A 261 9.27 -4.97 7.73
C THR A 261 10.53 -5.59 7.16
N VAL A 262 10.46 -6.86 6.79
CA VAL A 262 11.53 -7.52 6.07
C VAL A 262 11.08 -7.88 4.69
N ALA A 263 11.90 -7.51 3.71
CA ALA A 263 11.64 -7.77 2.33
C ALA A 263 12.84 -8.35 1.59
N VAL A 264 12.57 -9.09 0.51
CA VAL A 264 13.60 -9.51 -0.44
C VAL A 264 13.42 -8.71 -1.72
N THR A 265 14.52 -8.29 -2.34
CA THR A 265 14.50 -7.55 -3.61
C THR A 265 15.54 -8.10 -4.59
N ASP A 266 15.25 -7.98 -5.87
CA ASP A 266 16.12 -8.27 -7.00
C ASP A 266 17.00 -7.07 -7.37
N LEU A 267 16.75 -5.90 -6.80
CA LEU A 267 17.54 -4.73 -7.08
C LEU A 267 18.95 -4.94 -6.53
N PRO A 268 19.98 -4.66 -7.36
CA PRO A 268 21.33 -4.64 -6.84
C PRO A 268 21.39 -3.46 -5.86
N ILE A 269 21.76 -3.72 -4.61
CA ILE A 269 22.20 -2.63 -3.74
C ILE A 269 23.37 -1.99 -4.50
N GLY A 270 23.20 -0.72 -4.89
CA GLY A 270 24.20 -0.01 -5.70
C GLY A 270 25.58 -0.26 -5.12
N SER A 271 26.52 -0.70 -5.97
CA SER A 271 27.84 -1.28 -5.62
C SER A 271 28.76 -0.39 -4.78
N GLN A 272 28.30 0.77 -4.31
CA GLN A 272 29.01 1.71 -3.46
C GLN A 272 28.39 1.90 -2.07
N ALA A 273 27.24 1.30 -1.77
CA ALA A 273 26.82 1.09 -0.40
C ALA A 273 27.77 0.07 0.24
N ARG A 274 28.97 0.52 0.63
CA ARG A 274 29.79 -0.25 1.55
C ARG A 274 28.94 -0.36 2.81
N VAL A 275 28.26 -1.50 2.96
CA VAL A 275 27.67 -1.91 4.22
C VAL A 275 28.74 -1.60 5.27
N PRO A 276 28.49 -0.68 6.22
CA PRO A 276 29.46 -0.34 7.25
C PRO A 276 29.95 -1.67 7.80
N ARG A 277 31.27 -1.92 7.68
CA ARG A 277 31.91 -3.25 7.83
C ARG A 277 31.09 -4.08 8.80
N CYS A 278 30.26 -5.01 8.27
CA CYS A 278 29.46 -5.89 9.12
C CYS A 278 30.44 -6.50 10.11
N VAL A 279 30.25 -6.20 11.40
CA VAL A 279 30.96 -6.93 12.42
C VAL A 279 30.23 -8.26 12.47
N SER A 280 30.64 -9.20 11.61
CA SER A 280 30.30 -10.60 11.83
C SER A 280 30.91 -10.95 13.18
N GLU A 281 30.09 -11.09 14.21
CA GLU A 281 30.50 -11.75 15.44
C GLU A 281 30.74 -13.22 15.12
N GLU A 282 31.86 -13.49 14.45
CA GLU A 282 32.44 -14.82 14.41
C GLU A 282 32.69 -15.20 15.86
N LYS A 283 31.98 -16.22 16.38
CA LYS A 283 31.98 -16.68 17.80
C LYS A 283 33.33 -16.44 18.48
N ARG A 284 33.54 -15.24 19.03
CA ARG A 284 34.69 -14.92 19.85
C ARG A 284 34.23 -15.17 21.27
N SER A 285 34.70 -16.27 21.82
CA SER A 285 34.70 -16.51 23.24
C SER A 285 35.30 -15.28 23.96
N GLY A 286 34.43 -14.46 24.55
CA GLY A 286 34.74 -13.52 25.63
C GLY A 286 35.70 -12.37 25.31
N THR A 287 35.22 -11.28 24.72
CA THR A 287 35.71 -9.90 25.00
C THR A 287 34.75 -8.86 24.40
N SER A 288 34.41 -7.82 25.17
CA SER A 288 33.48 -6.76 24.77
C SER A 288 34.06 -5.81 23.71
N PRO A 289 33.26 -5.27 22.78
CA PRO A 289 33.72 -4.32 21.76
C PRO A 289 33.60 -2.87 22.27
N GLY A 290 34.71 -2.29 22.75
CA GLY A 290 34.77 -0.91 23.24
C GLY A 290 35.28 0.14 22.26
N ASP A 291 36.19 -0.19 21.33
CA ASP A 291 37.02 0.84 20.66
C ASP A 291 37.13 0.68 19.14
N ALA A 292 36.02 0.89 18.42
CA ALA A 292 36.03 0.90 16.95
C ALA A 292 35.20 2.05 16.36
N THR A 293 35.58 3.31 16.59
CA THR A 293 35.04 4.45 15.83
C THR A 293 36.17 5.36 15.35
N GLY A 294 36.58 5.21 14.09
CA GLY A 294 37.68 6.00 13.53
C GLY A 294 37.81 5.98 12.01
N TYR A 295 36.79 5.54 11.27
CA TYR A 295 36.84 5.51 9.80
C TYR A 295 35.78 6.41 9.17
N PRO A 296 36.12 7.18 8.12
CA PRO A 296 35.15 7.96 7.37
C PRO A 296 34.17 7.05 6.62
N PHE A 297 32.88 7.39 6.67
CA PHE A 297 31.78 6.67 6.03
C PHE A 297 31.58 7.16 4.58
N PRO A 298 31.31 6.26 3.62
CA PRO A 298 30.97 6.65 2.26
C PRO A 298 29.48 6.98 2.13
N THR A 299 29.17 7.94 1.25
CA THR A 299 27.83 8.34 0.83
C THR A 299 27.13 7.24 0.03
N LEU A 300 25.87 6.97 0.34
CA LEU A 300 24.99 6.12 -0.48
C LEU A 300 24.56 6.89 -1.75
N GLY A 301 24.34 6.16 -2.85
CA GLY A 301 23.74 6.74 -4.05
C GLY A 301 22.28 7.11 -3.80
N SER A 302 21.84 8.26 -4.30
CA SER A 302 20.49 8.81 -4.10
C SER A 302 19.35 7.81 -4.38
N ALA A 303 18.52 7.57 -3.36
CA ALA A 303 17.45 6.58 -3.34
C ALA A 303 16.03 7.12 -3.60
N ALA A 304 15.88 8.25 -4.30
CA ALA A 304 14.58 8.65 -4.83
C ALA A 304 13.91 7.57 -5.72
N SER A 305 14.65 6.50 -6.12
CA SER A 305 14.10 5.34 -6.83
C SER A 305 13.66 4.16 -5.94
N ALA A 306 13.91 4.17 -4.62
CA ALA A 306 13.70 3.02 -3.74
C ALA A 306 12.36 3.06 -2.96
N SER A 307 11.65 4.19 -2.93
CA SER A 307 10.23 4.24 -2.51
C SER A 307 9.30 3.57 -3.53
N ASN A 308 9.79 3.32 -4.75
CA ASN A 308 9.19 2.47 -5.79
C ASN A 308 9.84 1.08 -5.87
N CYS A 309 10.63 0.68 -4.86
CA CYS A 309 11.35 -0.58 -4.85
C CYS A 309 10.36 -1.76 -4.79
N GLN A 310 10.46 -2.69 -5.74
CA GLN A 310 9.65 -3.89 -5.75
C GLN A 310 10.10 -4.82 -4.63
N CYS A 311 9.33 -4.87 -3.53
CA CYS A 311 9.45 -5.91 -2.53
C CYS A 311 8.92 -7.22 -3.12
N LEU A 312 9.81 -8.18 -3.34
CA LEU A 312 9.50 -9.53 -3.80
C LEU A 312 8.89 -10.35 -2.67
N GLN A 313 9.34 -10.23 -1.44
CA GLN A 313 8.57 -10.78 -0.32
C GLN A 313 8.52 -9.70 0.72
N GLN A 314 7.41 -9.58 1.45
CA GLN A 314 7.30 -8.62 2.53
C GLN A 314 6.57 -9.30 3.69
N THR A 315 7.24 -9.37 4.82
CA THR A 315 6.67 -9.81 6.09
C THR A 315 6.90 -8.69 7.09
N SER A 316 5.81 -8.18 7.67
CA SER A 316 5.89 -7.19 8.74
C SER A 316 5.76 -7.88 10.09
N VAL A 317 6.67 -7.56 10.99
CA VAL A 317 6.65 -8.01 12.37
C VAL A 317 6.42 -6.78 13.23
N VAL A 318 5.25 -6.72 13.86
CA VAL A 318 4.96 -5.73 14.91
C VAL A 318 5.41 -6.34 16.23
N THR A 319 6.26 -5.64 16.97
CA THR A 319 6.69 -6.09 18.29
C THR A 319 6.08 -5.18 19.35
N ASP A 320 5.31 -5.74 20.28
CA ASP A 320 4.70 -4.96 21.37
C ASP A 320 5.73 -4.50 22.43
N SER A 321 7.01 -4.86 22.31
CA SER A 321 8.08 -4.32 23.17
C SER A 321 9.49 -4.47 22.57
N LEU A 322 9.91 -3.54 21.72
CA LEU A 322 11.33 -3.17 21.61
C LEU A 322 11.59 -2.04 22.60
N ASP A 323 11.38 -2.34 23.88
CA ASP A 323 11.28 -1.35 24.96
C ASP A 323 12.60 -0.54 25.09
N PRO A 324 12.62 0.76 24.78
CA PRO A 324 13.87 1.53 24.73
C PRO A 324 14.39 1.94 26.11
N ILE A 325 13.64 1.76 27.21
CA ILE A 325 13.96 2.41 28.49
C ILE A 325 13.93 1.48 29.73
N TRP A 326 13.31 0.28 29.68
CA TRP A 326 13.26 -0.62 30.86
C TRP A 326 13.53 -2.11 30.60
N GLY A 327 14.25 -2.43 29.52
CA GLY A 327 14.85 -3.75 29.39
C GLY A 327 15.89 -3.97 30.50
N GLY A 328 15.56 -4.76 31.53
CA GLY A 328 16.59 -5.39 32.36
C GLY A 328 17.61 -6.14 31.49
N PRO A 329 18.76 -6.59 32.04
CA PRO A 329 19.86 -7.19 31.26
C PRO A 329 19.47 -8.38 30.35
N ASN A 330 18.26 -8.93 30.52
CA ASN A 330 17.70 -10.04 29.77
C ASN A 330 16.66 -9.57 28.74
N GLY A 331 16.96 -8.54 27.94
CA GLY A 331 16.09 -8.08 26.85
C GLY A 331 15.65 -9.24 25.95
N LEU A 332 14.44 -9.74 26.22
CA LEU A 332 13.77 -10.78 25.45
C LEU A 332 12.61 -10.09 24.76
N GLY A 333 12.93 -9.37 23.68
CA GLY A 333 11.98 -9.27 22.58
C GLY A 333 11.76 -10.68 22.05
N GLU A 334 10.52 -10.99 21.65
CA GLU A 334 10.25 -12.24 20.96
C GLU A 334 11.17 -12.33 19.73
N VAL A 335 11.85 -13.48 19.59
CA VAL A 335 12.69 -13.73 18.41
C VAL A 335 11.75 -14.09 17.27
N PHE A 336 11.71 -13.25 16.24
CA PHE A 336 10.88 -13.51 15.07
C PHE A 336 11.69 -14.17 13.98
N GLU A 337 11.17 -15.31 13.52
CA GLU A 337 11.78 -16.13 12.48
C GLU A 337 10.75 -16.34 11.37
N PHE A 338 11.16 -16.10 10.13
CA PHE A 338 10.32 -16.38 8.96
C PHE A 338 11.19 -16.86 7.80
N ALA A 339 10.61 -17.74 6.98
CA ALA A 339 11.23 -18.27 5.79
C ALA A 339 10.78 -17.46 4.56
N ILE A 340 11.72 -17.16 3.68
CA ILE A 340 11.47 -16.70 2.31
C ILE A 340 11.86 -17.85 1.40
N THR A 341 10.97 -18.29 0.52
CA THR A 341 11.12 -19.55 -0.23
C THR A 341 10.98 -19.36 -1.72
N LYS A 342 11.80 -20.08 -2.48
CA LYS A 342 11.77 -20.03 -3.94
C LYS A 342 11.16 -21.30 -4.47
N VAL A 343 10.11 -21.13 -5.26
CA VAL A 343 9.41 -22.21 -5.95
C VAL A 343 10.24 -22.74 -7.12
N ASP A 344 10.10 -24.04 -7.41
CA ASP A 344 10.72 -24.66 -8.58
C ASP A 344 10.13 -24.17 -9.92
N ASP A 345 10.86 -24.40 -11.02
CA ASP A 345 10.44 -23.92 -12.34
C ASP A 345 9.18 -24.64 -12.88
N VAL A 346 8.88 -25.83 -12.36
CA VAL A 346 7.71 -26.63 -12.76
C VAL A 346 6.45 -26.00 -12.17
N THR A 347 6.47 -25.68 -10.89
CA THR A 347 5.40 -25.02 -10.16
C THR A 347 5.17 -23.59 -10.66
N GLY A 348 6.22 -22.88 -11.10
CA GLY A 348 6.05 -21.59 -11.79
C GLY A 348 5.18 -21.71 -13.05
N LYS A 349 5.23 -22.84 -13.76
CA LYS A 349 4.33 -23.11 -14.90
C LYS A 349 2.91 -23.43 -14.44
N ASP A 350 2.74 -24.10 -13.30
CA ASP A 350 1.41 -24.33 -12.70
C ASP A 350 0.67 -23.02 -12.45
N PHE A 351 1.37 -21.96 -12.04
CA PHE A 351 0.81 -20.62 -11.85
C PHE A 351 0.29 -20.04 -13.18
N LEU A 352 1.09 -20.10 -14.24
CA LEU A 352 0.65 -19.58 -15.54
C LEU A 352 -0.52 -20.36 -16.08
N GLN A 353 -0.49 -21.69 -15.98
CA GLN A 353 -1.62 -22.54 -16.34
C GLN A 353 -2.85 -22.25 -15.48
N ALA A 354 -2.66 -22.01 -14.17
CA ALA A 354 -3.73 -21.70 -13.24
C ALA A 354 -4.49 -20.43 -13.59
N ILE A 355 -3.77 -19.38 -14.04
CA ILE A 355 -4.39 -18.11 -14.37
C ILE A 355 -4.92 -18.10 -15.81
N THR A 356 -4.24 -18.77 -16.74
CA THR A 356 -4.51 -18.62 -18.18
C THR A 356 -5.38 -19.75 -18.73
N GLY A 357 -5.73 -20.75 -17.90
CA GLY A 357 -6.38 -21.97 -18.37
C GLY A 357 -5.47 -22.85 -19.23
N GLY A 358 -4.16 -22.56 -19.29
CA GLY A 358 -3.18 -23.31 -20.07
C GLY A 358 -2.94 -22.77 -21.49
N GLU A 359 -3.58 -21.66 -21.87
CA GLU A 359 -3.39 -21.06 -23.20
C GLU A 359 -2.11 -20.22 -23.31
N ILE A 360 -1.59 -19.74 -22.18
CA ILE A 360 -0.46 -18.80 -22.17
C ILE A 360 0.67 -19.39 -21.33
N THR A 361 1.83 -19.52 -21.99
CA THR A 361 3.03 -20.15 -21.44
C THR A 361 4.02 -19.16 -20.81
N THR A 362 3.77 -17.85 -20.90
CA THR A 362 4.64 -16.80 -20.35
C THR A 362 3.83 -15.64 -19.78
N PHE A 363 4.28 -15.09 -18.64
CA PHE A 363 3.65 -13.91 -18.02
C PHE A 363 4.20 -12.66 -18.70
N ASP A 364 3.57 -12.24 -19.81
CA ASP A 364 4.05 -11.11 -20.60
C ASP A 364 3.11 -9.89 -20.55
N ARG A 365 3.55 -8.80 -21.18
CA ARG A 365 2.77 -7.56 -21.29
C ARG A 365 1.40 -7.77 -21.90
N THR A 366 1.30 -8.69 -22.85
CA THR A 366 0.11 -8.95 -23.63
C THR A 366 -0.97 -9.57 -22.75
N PHE A 367 -0.58 -10.54 -21.92
CA PHE A 367 -1.45 -11.15 -20.92
C PHE A 367 -1.98 -10.12 -19.91
N CYS A 368 -1.06 -9.31 -19.37
CA CYS A 368 -1.39 -8.21 -18.46
C CYS A 368 -2.37 -7.22 -19.11
N ASN A 369 -2.14 -6.89 -20.38
CA ASN A 369 -2.98 -5.96 -21.11
C ASN A 369 -4.38 -6.52 -21.42
N GLY A 370 -4.50 -7.83 -21.63
CA GLY A 370 -5.78 -8.51 -21.83
C GLY A 370 -6.63 -8.59 -20.56
N LEU A 371 -6.01 -8.68 -19.38
CA LEU A 371 -6.72 -8.72 -18.10
C LEU A 371 -7.29 -7.36 -17.67
N PHE A 372 -6.63 -6.25 -18.04
CA PHE A 372 -7.07 -4.90 -17.68
C PHE A 372 -7.20 -4.04 -18.94
N PRO A 373 -8.28 -4.21 -19.74
CA PRO A 373 -8.55 -3.32 -20.86
C PRO A 373 -8.87 -1.92 -20.32
N ILE A 374 -7.87 -1.03 -20.32
CA ILE A 374 -8.07 0.36 -19.93
C ILE A 374 -8.85 1.07 -21.05
N SER A 375 -10.15 1.20 -20.86
CA SER A 375 -11.01 2.12 -21.62
C SER A 375 -11.76 3.04 -20.65
N GLY A 376 -11.03 3.89 -19.91
CA GLY A 376 -11.67 4.90 -19.07
C GLY A 376 -10.68 5.73 -18.27
N GLY A 377 -10.51 7.00 -18.65
CA GLY A 377 -9.53 7.93 -18.09
C GLY A 377 -9.90 8.60 -16.76
N ASP A 378 -10.75 7.99 -15.93
CA ASP A 378 -11.33 8.65 -14.73
C ASP A 378 -11.04 7.94 -13.39
N ILE A 379 -10.19 6.91 -13.37
CA ILE A 379 -9.75 6.28 -12.11
C ILE A 379 -8.24 6.07 -12.16
N ASP A 380 -7.54 6.29 -11.03
CA ASP A 380 -6.10 6.04 -10.78
C ASP A 380 -5.59 4.62 -11.13
N THR A 381 -6.42 3.77 -11.72
CA THR A 381 -6.09 2.43 -12.21
C THR A 381 -5.09 2.44 -13.35
N GLY A 382 -5.05 3.53 -14.12
CA GLY A 382 -4.04 3.72 -15.17
C GLY A 382 -2.62 3.71 -14.64
N GLY A 383 -2.37 4.28 -13.45
CA GLY A 383 -1.05 4.28 -12.81
C GLY A 383 -0.62 2.88 -12.36
N ALA A 384 -1.47 2.21 -11.58
CA ALA A 384 -1.15 0.88 -11.05
C ALA A 384 -0.97 -0.20 -12.14
N TYR A 385 -1.72 -0.12 -13.24
CA TYR A 385 -1.52 -1.00 -14.39
C TYR A 385 -0.27 -0.64 -15.19
N GLN A 386 0.02 0.65 -15.40
CA GLN A 386 1.24 1.03 -16.11
C GLN A 386 2.48 0.67 -15.29
N ASP A 387 2.43 0.78 -13.97
CA ASP A 387 3.47 0.28 -13.08
C ASP A 387 3.63 -1.23 -13.24
N PHE A 388 2.55 -2.01 -13.23
CA PHE A 388 2.60 -3.45 -13.52
C PHE A 388 3.24 -3.77 -14.88
N VAL A 389 2.81 -3.12 -15.94
CA VAL A 389 3.33 -3.35 -17.29
C VAL A 389 4.80 -2.93 -17.41
N ARG A 390 5.21 -1.85 -16.75
CA ARG A 390 6.58 -1.35 -16.74
C ARG A 390 7.52 -2.23 -15.93
N ASN A 391 6.99 -2.88 -14.89
CA ASN A 391 7.74 -3.62 -13.90
C ASN A 391 7.86 -5.13 -14.20
N PHE A 392 6.94 -5.71 -14.99
CA PHE A 392 6.85 -7.16 -15.19
C PHE A 392 7.22 -7.63 -16.61
N VAL A 393 7.54 -6.71 -17.52
CA VAL A 393 7.80 -7.01 -18.93
C VAL A 393 9.26 -6.67 -19.25
N PRO A 394 10.11 -7.64 -19.60
CA PRO A 394 11.44 -7.34 -20.11
C PRO A 394 11.33 -6.40 -21.32
N THR A 395 11.99 -5.25 -21.28
CA THR A 395 12.01 -4.27 -22.39
C THR A 395 12.73 -4.77 -23.66
N THR A 396 13.13 -6.03 -23.72
CA THR A 396 13.87 -6.63 -24.83
C THR A 396 12.94 -7.40 -25.77
N CYS A 397 12.03 -6.69 -26.45
CA CYS A 397 11.37 -7.22 -27.65
C CYS A 397 11.63 -6.26 -28.82
N VAL A 398 12.55 -6.65 -29.70
CA VAL A 398 12.76 -6.04 -31.01
C VAL A 398 11.51 -6.32 -31.85
N VAL A 399 10.76 -5.28 -32.19
CA VAL A 399 9.59 -5.38 -33.06
C VAL A 399 10.07 -5.56 -34.52
N PRO A 400 9.73 -6.65 -35.23
CA PRO A 400 9.95 -6.73 -36.67
C PRO A 400 9.01 -5.75 -37.37
N SER A 401 9.55 -4.95 -38.29
CA SER A 401 8.76 -4.01 -39.09
C SER A 401 7.76 -4.79 -39.96
N MET A 402 6.46 -4.67 -39.66
CA MET A 402 5.41 -5.13 -40.57
C MET A 402 5.05 -4.01 -41.55
N VAL A 403 5.17 -4.36 -42.83
CA VAL A 403 4.77 -3.59 -44.01
C VAL A 403 3.26 -3.36 -43.98
N ARG A 404 2.84 -2.11 -44.17
CA ARG A 404 1.43 -1.72 -44.33
C ARG A 404 0.97 -2.01 -45.76
N GLU A 405 0.02 -2.93 -45.92
CA GLU A 405 -0.90 -2.90 -47.07
C GLU A 405 -2.10 -2.02 -46.72
N LYS A 406 -2.35 -1.06 -47.62
CA LYS A 406 -3.53 -0.18 -47.60
C LYS A 406 -4.66 -0.93 -48.29
N ASP A 407 -5.84 -0.93 -47.69
CA ASP A 407 -7.07 -0.87 -48.46
C ASP A 407 -8.08 0.07 -47.79
N ALA A 408 -8.61 0.96 -48.61
CA ALA A 408 -9.57 1.99 -48.27
C ALA A 408 -10.95 1.56 -48.76
N SER A 409 -11.98 1.72 -47.94
CA SER A 409 -13.34 1.94 -48.45
C SER A 409 -14.09 2.89 -47.52
N SER A 410 -14.61 3.96 -48.15
CA SER A 410 -15.36 5.03 -47.53
C SER A 410 -16.85 4.71 -47.50
N VAL A 411 -17.54 5.02 -46.41
CA VAL A 411 -19.00 5.18 -46.41
C VAL A 411 -19.33 6.49 -45.70
N LYS A 412 -19.98 7.40 -46.43
CA LYS A 412 -20.57 8.66 -45.94
C LYS A 412 -21.91 8.34 -45.27
N GLY A 413 -22.19 8.98 -44.13
CA GLY A 413 -23.47 8.90 -43.44
C GLY A 413 -23.80 10.18 -42.66
N ASN A 414 -24.82 10.86 -43.16
CA ASN A 414 -25.50 12.10 -42.76
C ASN A 414 -25.60 12.47 -41.27
N GLY A 415 -25.59 13.78 -41.03
CA GLY A 415 -25.77 14.42 -39.73
C GLY A 415 -27.18 14.31 -39.14
N VAL A 416 -27.21 14.32 -37.81
CA VAL A 416 -28.38 14.43 -36.95
C VAL A 416 -28.02 15.47 -35.89
N GLU A 417 -28.93 16.41 -35.69
CA GLU A 417 -28.84 17.52 -34.72
C GLU A 417 -28.75 17.00 -33.27
N ASP A 418 -27.96 17.70 -32.46
CA ASP A 418 -27.67 17.38 -31.06
C ASP A 418 -28.80 17.89 -30.13
N PRO A 419 -29.55 16.99 -29.45
CA PRO A 419 -30.64 17.38 -28.56
C PRO A 419 -30.18 17.73 -27.13
N PHE A 420 -28.87 17.77 -26.83
CA PHE A 420 -28.38 18.04 -25.47
C PHE A 420 -28.31 19.53 -25.09
N ALA A 421 -28.45 20.46 -26.04
CA ALA A 421 -28.30 21.89 -25.74
C ALA A 421 -29.50 22.54 -24.99
N MET A 422 -30.63 21.84 -24.83
CA MET A 422 -31.83 22.40 -24.20
C MET A 422 -32.04 22.04 -22.72
N LEU A 423 -31.34 21.04 -22.18
CA LEU A 423 -31.59 20.53 -20.82
C LEU A 423 -30.82 21.25 -19.70
N GLU A 424 -29.78 22.03 -20.04
CA GLU A 424 -29.00 22.78 -19.03
C GLU A 424 -29.67 24.08 -18.56
N ALA A 425 -30.66 24.58 -19.30
CA ALA A 425 -31.36 25.83 -18.96
C ALA A 425 -32.44 25.68 -17.87
N GLU A 426 -32.96 24.47 -17.63
CA GLU A 426 -34.01 24.25 -16.62
C GLU A 426 -33.45 23.88 -15.22
N GLN A 427 -32.24 23.33 -15.13
CA GLN A 427 -31.66 22.89 -13.86
C GLN A 427 -31.18 24.02 -12.93
N MET A 428 -31.05 25.26 -13.42
CA MET A 428 -30.67 26.40 -12.58
C MET A 428 -31.85 27.03 -11.81
N LYS A 429 -33.10 26.65 -12.08
CA LYS A 429 -34.29 27.23 -11.43
C LYS A 429 -34.79 26.48 -10.20
N GLU A 430 -34.44 25.20 -10.01
CA GLU A 430 -34.96 24.38 -8.91
C GLU A 430 -34.12 24.39 -7.63
N LYS A 431 -32.87 24.88 -7.67
CA LYS A 431 -31.97 24.88 -6.49
C LYS A 431 -32.25 25.97 -5.45
N SER A 432 -33.17 26.91 -5.68
CA SER A 432 -33.44 28.03 -4.75
C SER A 432 -34.61 27.82 -3.79
N ALA A 433 -35.31 26.67 -3.78
CA ALA A 433 -36.58 26.52 -3.06
C ALA A 433 -36.64 25.51 -1.89
N ALA A 434 -35.55 24.81 -1.54
CA ALA A 434 -35.61 23.74 -0.55
C ALA A 434 -34.56 23.88 0.58
N SER A 435 -34.74 24.86 1.47
CA SER A 435 -34.05 24.88 2.77
C SER A 435 -34.86 25.63 3.83
N SER A 436 -35.80 24.93 4.47
CA SER A 436 -36.24 25.25 5.84
C SER A 436 -37.19 24.15 6.37
N LYS A 437 -36.77 23.38 7.38
CA LYS A 437 -37.63 22.92 8.49
C LYS A 437 -36.78 22.31 9.64
N PRO A 438 -37.28 22.37 10.90
CA PRO A 438 -36.45 22.34 12.09
C PRO A 438 -36.32 20.95 12.74
N LYS A 439 -35.24 20.76 13.50
CA LYS A 439 -34.92 19.57 14.30
C LYS A 439 -35.75 19.54 15.59
N SER A 440 -36.40 18.41 15.85
CA SER A 440 -37.07 18.12 17.12
C SER A 440 -36.08 17.55 18.15
N GLU A 441 -36.27 18.03 19.37
CA GLU A 441 -35.56 17.72 20.61
C GLU A 441 -35.99 16.35 21.16
N VAL A 442 -35.02 15.49 21.53
CA VAL A 442 -35.29 14.22 22.23
C VAL A 442 -34.56 14.22 23.56
N ASN A 443 -35.33 14.39 24.63
CA ASN A 443 -34.92 14.25 26.02
C ASN A 443 -34.50 12.80 26.35
N ARG A 444 -33.32 12.62 26.95
CA ARG A 444 -32.89 11.32 27.49
C ARG A 444 -32.57 11.45 28.98
N LYS A 445 -33.40 10.79 29.80
CA LYS A 445 -33.24 10.61 31.26
C LYS A 445 -31.97 9.82 31.58
N VAL A 446 -31.19 10.34 32.53
CA VAL A 446 -30.02 9.69 33.15
C VAL A 446 -30.48 9.04 34.45
N SER A 447 -30.19 7.74 34.63
CA SER A 447 -30.35 7.02 35.89
C SER A 447 -28.98 6.78 36.52
N ASN A 448 -28.80 7.28 37.74
CA ASN A 448 -27.64 7.05 38.60
C ASN A 448 -27.71 5.66 39.24
N THR A 449 -26.62 4.89 39.16
CA THR A 449 -26.41 3.69 39.98
C THR A 449 -25.06 3.79 40.66
N THR A 450 -25.11 4.03 41.97
CA THR A 450 -23.98 4.08 42.91
C THR A 450 -23.60 2.65 43.30
N VAL A 451 -22.33 2.27 43.16
CA VAL A 451 -21.80 0.99 43.69
C VAL A 451 -20.70 1.31 44.70
N SER A 452 -20.93 0.87 45.94
CA SER A 452 -20.05 1.01 47.10
C SER A 452 -18.87 0.03 47.02
N ALA A 453 -17.68 0.51 47.39
CA ALA A 453 -16.47 -0.29 47.58
C ALA A 453 -16.24 -0.62 49.07
N PRO A 454 -15.62 -1.77 49.41
CA PRO A 454 -15.39 -2.19 50.80
C PRO A 454 -14.08 -1.62 51.40
N PRO A 455 -13.96 -1.57 52.74
CA PRO A 455 -12.88 -0.87 53.43
C PRO A 455 -11.61 -1.72 53.55
N ARG A 456 -10.44 -1.07 53.35
CA ARG A 456 -9.12 -1.63 53.64
C ARG A 456 -8.70 -1.29 55.07
N THR A 457 -8.24 -2.31 55.78
CA THR A 457 -7.76 -2.29 57.16
C THR A 457 -6.38 -1.64 57.26
N GLY A 458 -6.21 -0.85 58.33
CA GLY A 458 -5.00 -0.08 58.61
C GLY A 458 -3.87 -0.88 59.26
N ARG A 459 -2.64 -0.36 59.09
CA ARG A 459 -1.49 -0.63 59.94
C ARG A 459 -0.92 0.70 60.44
N PRO A 460 -0.56 0.82 61.73
CA PRO A 460 0.05 2.04 62.26
C PRO A 460 1.54 2.05 61.94
N ARG A 461 2.05 3.17 61.43
CA ARG A 461 3.48 3.46 61.31
C ARG A 461 3.84 4.47 62.40
N GLN A 462 4.83 4.09 63.20
CA GLN A 462 5.48 4.92 64.21
C GLN A 462 6.13 6.13 63.55
N SER A 463 5.90 7.27 64.17
CA SER A 463 6.59 8.53 63.99
C SER A 463 8.02 8.44 64.51
N ASP A 464 8.99 8.89 63.72
CA ASP A 464 10.11 9.67 64.24
C ASP A 464 10.47 10.73 63.20
N ALA A 465 10.52 11.95 63.70
CA ALA A 465 10.72 13.18 62.95
C ALA A 465 12.22 13.45 62.77
N SER A 466 12.61 13.87 61.57
CA SER A 466 13.65 14.89 61.43
C SER A 466 13.36 15.72 60.18
N SER A 467 13.39 17.02 60.40
CA SER A 467 13.00 18.12 59.53
C SER A 467 14.06 18.41 58.48
N ASP A 468 13.72 18.29 57.20
CA ASP A 468 14.37 18.94 56.06
C ASP A 468 13.42 18.88 54.83
N SER A 469 12.12 19.18 55.03
CA SER A 469 11.04 18.87 54.08
C SER A 469 10.54 20.04 53.22
N ASP A 470 11.32 21.12 53.06
CA ASP A 470 10.85 22.33 52.36
C ASP A 470 11.47 22.54 50.96
N SER A 471 12.32 21.63 50.45
CA SER A 471 12.95 21.79 49.12
C SER A 471 12.40 20.89 48.00
N GLU A 472 11.82 19.72 48.31
CA GLU A 472 11.35 18.77 47.28
C GLU A 472 10.04 19.20 46.59
N ALA A 473 9.13 19.88 47.30
CA ALA A 473 7.90 20.41 46.72
C ALA A 473 8.17 21.42 45.58
N SER A 474 9.35 22.05 45.55
CA SER A 474 9.72 23.01 44.52
C SER A 474 10.17 22.36 43.20
N GLU A 475 10.74 21.15 43.25
CA GLU A 475 11.20 20.44 42.05
C GLU A 475 10.02 19.82 41.30
N ASP A 476 9.06 19.24 42.01
CA ASP A 476 7.84 18.68 41.41
C ASP A 476 7.00 19.77 40.72
N GLU A 477 6.87 20.94 41.35
CA GLU A 477 6.22 22.09 40.71
C GLU A 477 6.98 22.57 39.46
N ARG A 478 8.32 22.56 39.50
CA ARG A 478 9.15 22.93 38.34
C ARG A 478 8.94 21.96 37.19
N TRP A 479 8.92 20.65 37.44
CA TRP A 479 8.65 19.63 36.43
C TRP A 479 7.21 19.67 35.91
N ALA A 480 6.24 20.02 36.76
CA ALA A 480 4.85 20.23 36.33
C ALA A 480 4.74 21.42 35.36
N ARG A 481 5.35 22.57 35.70
CA ARG A 481 5.38 23.76 34.82
C ARG A 481 6.13 23.50 33.52
N GLU A 482 7.23 22.74 33.56
CA GLU A 482 7.96 22.40 32.34
C GLU A 482 7.16 21.47 31.42
N ARG A 483 6.47 20.46 31.96
CA ARG A 483 5.57 19.58 31.19
C ARG A 483 4.43 20.36 30.55
N GLU A 484 3.82 21.28 31.29
CA GLU A 484 2.75 22.14 30.77
C GLU A 484 3.27 23.08 29.67
N ALA A 485 4.45 23.67 29.84
CA ALA A 485 5.08 24.51 28.83
C ALA A 485 5.42 23.72 27.55
N ARG A 486 5.92 22.47 27.66
CA ARG A 486 6.16 21.59 26.51
C ARG A 486 4.86 21.25 25.78
N ARG A 487 3.82 20.87 26.52
CA ARG A 487 2.49 20.61 25.97
C ARG A 487 1.93 21.81 25.21
N LYS A 488 2.10 23.02 25.75
CA LYS A 488 1.65 24.26 25.09
C LYS A 488 2.41 24.51 23.78
N ARG A 489 3.75 24.37 23.77
CA ARG A 489 4.55 24.54 22.55
C ARG A 489 4.17 23.55 21.45
N ALA A 490 3.86 22.32 21.82
CA ALA A 490 3.45 21.32 20.85
C ALA A 490 2.07 21.59 20.26
N LEU A 491 1.10 22.03 21.07
CA LEU A 491 -0.20 22.47 20.56
C LEU A 491 -0.03 23.64 19.58
N GLU A 492 0.82 24.62 19.90
CA GLU A 492 1.14 25.73 18.98
C GLU A 492 1.82 25.26 17.68
N GLN A 493 2.65 24.20 17.73
CA GLN A 493 3.26 23.61 16.55
C GLN A 493 2.24 22.86 15.68
N ILE A 494 1.35 22.10 16.31
CA ILE A 494 0.24 21.40 15.64
C ILE A 494 -0.67 22.41 14.93
N ASP A 495 -1.05 23.50 15.60
CA ASP A 495 -1.88 24.56 15.00
C ASP A 495 -1.20 25.20 13.77
N LYS A 496 0.11 25.47 13.84
CA LYS A 496 0.89 25.98 12.70
C LYS A 496 0.95 24.98 11.55
N GLU A 497 1.09 23.69 11.82
CA GLU A 497 1.06 22.64 10.79
C GLU A 497 -0.32 22.55 10.12
N TYR A 498 -1.40 22.64 10.88
CA TYR A 498 -2.76 22.69 10.34
C TYR A 498 -2.97 23.93 9.44
N GLU A 499 -2.50 25.10 9.86
CA GLU A 499 -2.56 26.31 9.03
C GLU A 499 -1.74 26.16 7.73
N ASN A 500 -0.56 25.56 7.80
CA ASN A 500 0.29 25.33 6.62
C ASN A 500 -0.36 24.31 5.66
N LYS A 501 -0.91 23.21 6.18
CA LYS A 501 -1.66 22.22 5.39
C LYS A 501 -2.91 22.84 4.75
N ALA A 502 -3.60 23.73 5.45
CA ALA A 502 -4.75 24.47 4.90
C ALA A 502 -4.33 25.40 3.75
N LYS A 503 -3.21 26.12 3.89
CA LYS A 503 -2.64 26.96 2.82
C LYS A 503 -2.23 26.12 1.60
N GLN A 504 -1.58 24.98 1.80
CA GLN A 504 -1.22 24.07 0.72
C GLN A 504 -2.44 23.53 -0.03
N ARG A 505 -3.51 23.14 0.70
CA ARG A 505 -4.78 22.71 0.09
C ARG A 505 -5.41 23.81 -0.75
N ALA A 506 -5.44 25.06 -0.27
CA ALA A 506 -5.96 26.19 -1.03
C ALA A 506 -5.17 26.44 -2.32
N VAL A 507 -3.85 26.27 -2.31
CA VAL A 507 -3.01 26.37 -3.52
C VAL A 507 -3.32 25.24 -4.51
N LEU A 508 -3.45 24.01 -4.03
CA LEU A 508 -3.79 22.86 -4.87
C LEU A 508 -5.19 22.99 -5.48
N GLU A 509 -6.17 23.45 -4.72
CA GLU A 509 -7.54 23.68 -5.18
C GLU A 509 -7.58 24.78 -6.25
N LYS A 510 -6.90 25.91 -6.02
CA LYS A 510 -6.76 26.96 -7.03
C LYS A 510 -6.07 26.46 -8.31
N THR A 511 -5.02 25.65 -8.16
CA THR A 511 -4.32 25.04 -9.31
C THR A 511 -5.22 24.07 -10.07
N ALA A 512 -6.05 23.31 -9.37
CA ALA A 512 -7.02 22.40 -9.98
C ALA A 512 -8.12 23.15 -10.73
N GLU A 513 -8.65 24.25 -10.15
CA GLU A 513 -9.61 25.14 -10.81
C GLU A 513 -9.04 25.76 -12.09
N GLU A 514 -7.80 26.25 -12.04
CA GLU A 514 -7.10 26.80 -13.22
C GLU A 514 -6.92 25.73 -14.30
N LYS A 515 -6.50 24.51 -13.93
CA LYS A 515 -6.41 23.38 -14.86
C LYS A 515 -7.77 23.02 -15.48
N ALA A 516 -8.84 23.02 -14.68
CA ALA A 516 -10.19 22.75 -15.17
C ALA A 516 -10.65 23.79 -16.20
N LYS A 517 -10.40 25.08 -15.94
CA LYS A 517 -10.70 26.17 -16.89
C LYS A 517 -9.94 26.02 -18.21
N VAL A 518 -8.67 25.63 -18.17
CA VAL A 518 -7.88 25.34 -19.38
C VAL A 518 -8.46 24.17 -20.16
N GLN A 519 -8.91 23.10 -19.47
CA GLN A 519 -9.53 21.95 -20.13
C GLN A 519 -10.86 22.31 -20.79
N GLU A 520 -11.70 23.10 -20.13
CA GLU A 520 -12.96 23.58 -20.67
C GLU A 520 -12.74 24.48 -21.89
N ALA A 521 -11.79 25.42 -21.81
CA ALA A 521 -11.41 26.26 -22.95
C ALA A 521 -10.89 25.42 -24.14
N ALA A 522 -10.07 24.40 -23.88
CA ALA A 522 -9.59 23.49 -24.92
C ALA A 522 -10.72 22.67 -25.55
N LEU A 523 -11.72 22.26 -24.77
CA LEU A 523 -12.92 21.59 -25.27
C LEU A 523 -13.71 22.53 -26.21
N GLN A 524 -13.97 23.77 -25.77
CA GLN A 524 -14.71 24.77 -26.55
C GLN A 524 -13.98 25.17 -27.85
N ALA A 525 -12.64 25.17 -27.83
CA ALA A 525 -11.79 25.43 -28.99
C ALA A 525 -11.63 24.23 -29.94
N GLY A 526 -12.25 23.08 -29.64
CA GLY A 526 -12.25 21.91 -30.53
C GLY A 526 -10.95 21.10 -30.54
N PHE A 527 -10.16 21.15 -29.46
CA PHE A 527 -8.95 20.34 -29.36
C PHE A 527 -9.28 18.85 -29.26
N THR A 528 -8.53 18.04 -30.02
CA THR A 528 -8.63 16.58 -29.98
C THR A 528 -8.26 16.02 -28.60
N PRO A 529 -8.69 14.79 -28.26
CA PRO A 529 -8.32 14.15 -26.98
C PRO A 529 -6.80 14.10 -26.73
N LEU A 530 -5.99 13.87 -27.78
CA LEU A 530 -4.53 13.82 -27.67
C LEU A 530 -3.93 15.21 -27.39
N GLU A 531 -4.40 16.26 -28.06
CA GLU A 531 -3.94 17.62 -27.78
C GLU A 531 -4.33 18.06 -26.36
N ARG A 532 -5.50 17.67 -25.86
CA ARG A 532 -5.92 17.91 -24.47
C ARG A 532 -5.06 17.16 -23.46
N TYR A 533 -4.59 15.96 -23.79
CA TYR A 533 -3.64 15.22 -22.96
C TYR A 533 -2.27 15.92 -22.90
N ILE A 534 -1.78 16.40 -24.04
CA ILE A 534 -0.52 17.14 -24.12
C ILE A 534 -0.59 18.45 -23.32
N LEU A 535 -1.72 19.16 -23.36
CA LEU A 535 -1.96 20.35 -22.52
C LEU A 535 -2.01 20.00 -21.02
N ARG A 536 -2.49 18.80 -20.66
CA ARG A 536 -2.59 18.34 -19.26
C ARG A 536 -1.23 17.97 -18.67
N SER A 537 -0.30 17.43 -19.45
CA SER A 537 0.97 16.91 -18.93
C SER A 537 1.98 17.99 -18.53
N GLY A 538 1.78 19.27 -18.90
CA GLY A 538 2.62 20.39 -18.45
C GLY A 538 4.06 20.40 -18.98
N GLU A 539 4.59 19.26 -19.44
CA GLU A 539 5.98 19.07 -19.89
C GLU A 539 6.36 19.89 -21.14
N ILE A 540 5.38 20.45 -21.85
CA ILE A 540 5.62 21.32 -23.03
C ILE A 540 5.33 22.80 -22.72
N ALA A 541 4.56 23.11 -21.67
CA ALA A 541 4.07 24.47 -21.38
C ALA A 541 5.18 25.42 -20.89
N GLU A 542 6.16 24.93 -20.10
CA GLU A 542 7.30 25.76 -19.68
C GLU A 542 8.30 26.00 -20.82
N LYS A 543 8.41 25.07 -21.77
CA LYS A 543 9.35 25.16 -22.89
C LYS A 543 8.83 26.05 -24.02
N TYR A 544 7.52 26.30 -24.04
CA TYR A 544 6.82 27.06 -25.07
C TYR A 544 5.77 27.94 -24.38
N LYS A 545 6.06 29.24 -24.18
CA LYS A 545 5.08 30.30 -23.83
C LYS A 545 4.02 30.46 -24.92
N VAL A 546 3.23 29.43 -25.15
CA VAL A 546 2.43 29.21 -26.38
C VAL A 546 0.94 29.07 -26.06
N ASP A 547 0.56 28.92 -24.80
CA ASP A 547 -0.82 28.67 -24.38
C ASP A 547 -1.77 29.83 -24.74
N ASP A 548 -1.36 31.08 -24.52
CA ASP A 548 -2.19 32.23 -24.88
C ASP A 548 -2.23 32.47 -26.40
N LEU A 549 -1.13 32.22 -27.12
CA LEU A 549 -1.04 32.57 -28.55
C LEU A 549 -1.75 31.57 -29.45
N LYS A 550 -1.61 30.25 -29.22
CA LYS A 550 -2.26 29.24 -30.07
C LYS A 550 -3.75 29.09 -29.80
N ILE A 551 -4.17 29.27 -28.55
CA ILE A 551 -5.60 29.26 -28.21
C ILE A 551 -6.26 30.50 -28.82
N LYS A 552 -5.63 31.67 -28.71
CA LYS A 552 -6.12 32.91 -29.32
C LYS A 552 -6.11 32.86 -30.84
N GLU A 553 -5.06 32.32 -31.47
CA GLU A 553 -4.99 32.15 -32.93
C GLU A 553 -6.03 31.16 -33.47
N LYS A 554 -6.26 30.02 -32.80
CA LYS A 554 -7.34 29.09 -33.19
C LYS A 554 -8.73 29.71 -32.99
N LEU A 555 -8.95 30.49 -31.93
CA LEU A 555 -10.21 31.22 -31.70
C LEU A 555 -10.44 32.32 -32.75
N GLU A 556 -9.41 33.11 -33.05
CA GLU A 556 -9.46 34.16 -34.08
C GLU A 556 -9.72 33.55 -35.46
N ASN A 557 -9.07 32.43 -35.81
CA ASN A 557 -9.32 31.72 -37.07
C ASN A 557 -10.73 31.13 -37.16
N LYS A 558 -11.29 30.61 -36.05
CA LYS A 558 -12.67 30.11 -35.99
C LYS A 558 -13.70 31.24 -36.12
N HIS A 559 -13.44 32.40 -35.51
CA HIS A 559 -14.28 33.59 -35.71
C HIS A 559 -14.21 34.10 -37.13
N ARG A 560 -13.04 34.07 -37.77
CA ARG A 560 -12.86 34.48 -39.17
C ARG A 560 -13.59 33.54 -40.14
N SER A 561 -13.48 32.22 -39.95
CA SER A 561 -14.21 31.24 -40.77
C SER A 561 -15.73 31.38 -40.63
N ASN A 562 -16.23 31.62 -39.40
CA ASN A 562 -17.66 31.82 -39.17
C ASN A 562 -18.17 33.15 -39.77
N ALA A 563 -17.34 34.20 -39.77
CA ALA A 563 -17.66 35.47 -40.42
C ALA A 563 -17.74 35.33 -41.95
N GLU A 564 -16.77 34.67 -42.57
CA GLU A 564 -16.75 34.40 -44.02
C GLU A 564 -17.92 33.49 -44.46
N GLU A 565 -18.30 32.52 -43.62
CA GLU A 565 -19.46 31.66 -43.87
C GLU A 565 -20.81 32.40 -43.71
N SER A 566 -20.83 33.47 -42.91
CA SER A 566 -22.00 34.34 -42.76
C SER A 566 -22.14 35.37 -43.91
N GLU A 567 -21.03 35.85 -44.47
CA GLU A 567 -21.04 36.76 -45.63
C GLU A 567 -21.37 36.05 -46.95
N SER A 568 -21.01 34.76 -47.09
CA SER A 568 -21.37 33.97 -48.29
C SER A 568 -22.83 33.50 -48.34
N LYS A 569 -23.63 33.78 -47.29
CA LYS A 569 -25.06 33.40 -47.19
C LYS A 569 -26.03 34.60 -47.18
N ALA A 570 -25.55 35.82 -47.41
CA ALA A 570 -26.44 36.97 -47.63
C ALA A 570 -26.84 37.06 -49.13
N PRO A 571 -28.14 37.19 -49.46
CA PRO A 571 -28.65 37.17 -50.83
C PRO A 571 -28.26 38.40 -51.67
#